data_AF-A0A5J4ZA09-F1
#
_entry.id   AF-A0A5J4ZA09-F1
#
_cell.length_a   1.000
_cell.length_b   1.000
_cell.length_c   1.000
_cell.angle_alpha   90.00
_cell.angle_beta   90.00
_cell.angle_gamma   90.00
#
_symmetry.space_group_name_H-M   'P 1'
#
loop_
_entity.id
_entity.type
_entity.pdbx_description
1 polymer ?
#
loop_
_entity_poly.entity_id
_entity_poly.type
_entity_poly.pdbx_seq_one_letter_code
_entity_poly.pdbx_strand_id
1 'polypeptide(L)'
;MILSCLNQHAFNLYILEFELKYSELLPMINRAFAKLVMEIDHPMSKWEIATIEEYFNYSLNLLELLNSISSSLSHLCQARLSLSHALSILETSSSLAIERLKPIHRENFRNHFKEGKKETEERSCSGNESVIQQAVIVMRSIGFWVCGIVLSGLCSDVEPYMEMSKSAGEFVNSLLSSIVCEEIVVKNGVLKEVEEINGAVAHLVAAAGAATGESGSNAAKELERRLEEIEKLLEVVGKDTNHLFSEVLAGRNELLDCLRQQKQ
;
A
#
# COMPACT_ATOMS: atom_id res chain seq x y z
N MET A 1 -24.71 -2.41 -15.50
CA MET A 1 -25.22 -3.59 -14.78
C MET A 1 -24.16 -4.26 -13.90
N ILE A 2 -22.91 -4.43 -14.39
CA ILE A 2 -21.78 -4.92 -13.57
C ILE A 2 -21.36 -3.87 -12.52
N LEU A 3 -21.19 -2.60 -12.93
CA LEU A 3 -20.90 -1.47 -12.02
C LEU A 3 -21.98 -1.25 -10.95
N SER A 4 -23.25 -1.52 -11.25
CA SER A 4 -24.36 -1.29 -10.32
C SER A 4 -24.49 -2.39 -9.27
N CYS A 5 -24.07 -3.63 -9.57
CA CYS A 5 -24.03 -4.72 -8.58
C CYS A 5 -22.83 -4.61 -7.64
N LEU A 6 -21.70 -4.06 -8.11
CA LEU A 6 -20.52 -3.77 -7.27
C LEU A 6 -20.81 -2.64 -6.27
N ASN A 7 -21.63 -1.65 -6.65
CA ASN A 7 -21.89 -0.44 -5.85
C ASN A 7 -22.71 -0.67 -4.57
N GLN A 8 -23.69 -1.58 -4.56
CA GLN A 8 -24.61 -1.72 -3.42
C GLN A 8 -24.07 -2.61 -2.30
N HIS A 9 -23.20 -3.58 -2.62
CA HIS A 9 -22.58 -4.47 -1.64
C HIS A 9 -21.25 -3.95 -1.09
N ALA A 10 -20.52 -3.10 -1.85
CA ALA A 10 -19.29 -2.48 -1.36
C ALA A 10 -19.56 -1.43 -0.25
N PHE A 11 -20.74 -0.80 -0.25
CA PHE A 11 -21.04 0.35 0.62
C PHE A 11 -21.20 -0.01 2.11
N ASN A 12 -21.65 -1.23 2.43
CA ASN A 12 -21.87 -1.65 3.83
C ASN A 12 -20.63 -2.26 4.52
N LEU A 13 -19.54 -2.48 3.79
CA LEU A 13 -18.28 -3.03 4.32
C LEU A 13 -17.26 -1.94 4.73
N TYR A 14 -17.56 -0.66 4.53
CA TYR A 14 -16.53 0.38 4.48
C TYR A 14 -16.11 1.01 5.82
N ILE A 15 -16.81 0.75 6.94
CA ILE A 15 -16.69 1.58 8.16
C ILE A 15 -15.89 0.94 9.31
N LEU A 16 -15.57 -0.37 9.31
CA LEU A 16 -15.00 -1.01 10.51
C LEU A 16 -13.54 -1.50 10.49
N GLU A 17 -12.92 -1.85 9.36
CA GLU A 17 -11.59 -2.48 9.40
C GLU A 17 -10.66 -1.95 8.29
N PHE A 18 -9.83 -0.97 8.64
CA PHE A 18 -8.67 -0.55 7.82
C PHE A 18 -7.62 -1.69 7.71
N GLU A 19 -7.70 -2.69 8.60
CA GLU A 19 -6.86 -3.90 8.62
C GLU A 19 -7.21 -4.93 7.50
N LEU A 20 -8.34 -4.80 6.79
CA LEU A 20 -8.83 -5.83 5.84
C LEU A 20 -8.86 -5.43 4.35
N LYS A 21 -8.56 -4.18 3.97
CA LYS A 21 -8.78 -3.72 2.58
C LYS A 21 -7.62 -3.96 1.62
N TYR A 22 -6.38 -3.97 2.09
CA TYR A 22 -5.22 -4.23 1.23
C TYR A 22 -5.08 -5.71 0.86
N SER A 23 -5.25 -6.60 1.85
CA SER A 23 -5.19 -8.07 1.71
C SER A 23 -6.24 -8.64 0.75
N GLU A 24 -7.43 -8.03 0.68
CA GLU A 24 -8.53 -8.60 -0.10
C GLU A 24 -8.72 -7.94 -1.47
N LEU A 25 -8.52 -6.62 -1.57
CA LEU A 25 -8.96 -5.88 -2.76
C LEU A 25 -8.12 -6.21 -4.01
N LEU A 26 -6.79 -6.27 -3.89
CA LEU A 26 -5.93 -6.55 -5.04
C LEU A 26 -6.02 -8.02 -5.50
N PRO A 27 -5.98 -9.02 -4.60
CA PRO A 27 -6.25 -10.40 -4.98
C PRO A 27 -7.67 -10.60 -5.55
N MET A 28 -8.68 -9.91 -5.01
CA MET A 28 -10.04 -9.94 -5.56
C MET A 28 -10.09 -9.44 -7.00
N ILE A 29 -9.42 -8.32 -7.30
CA ILE A 29 -9.37 -7.74 -8.64
C ILE A 29 -8.61 -8.66 -9.60
N ASN A 30 -7.47 -9.22 -9.19
CA ASN A 30 -6.73 -10.20 -9.98
C ASN A 30 -7.60 -11.42 -10.32
N ARG A 31 -8.36 -11.94 -9.35
CA ARG A 31 -9.30 -13.05 -9.56
C ARG A 31 -10.46 -12.67 -10.49
N ALA A 32 -11.01 -11.46 -10.33
CA ALA A 32 -12.08 -10.95 -11.18
C ALA A 32 -11.61 -10.79 -12.63
N PHE A 33 -10.37 -10.30 -12.83
CA PHE A 33 -9.74 -10.22 -14.13
C PHE A 33 -9.54 -11.60 -14.77
N ALA A 34 -8.97 -12.56 -14.02
CA ALA A 34 -8.80 -13.93 -14.51
C ALA A 34 -10.13 -14.57 -14.92
N LYS A 35 -11.19 -14.34 -14.13
CA LYS A 35 -12.54 -14.80 -14.46
C LYS A 35 -13.08 -14.14 -15.73
N LEU A 36 -12.91 -12.83 -15.90
CA LEU A 36 -13.30 -12.11 -17.11
C LEU A 36 -12.60 -12.69 -18.35
N VAL A 37 -11.28 -12.88 -18.28
CA VAL A 37 -10.47 -13.47 -19.37
C VAL A 37 -11.01 -14.82 -19.81
N MET A 38 -11.42 -15.67 -18.85
CA MET A 38 -12.04 -16.96 -19.15
C MET A 38 -13.44 -16.82 -19.76
N GLU A 39 -14.29 -15.94 -19.22
CA GLU A 39 -15.67 -15.77 -19.67
C GLU A 39 -15.78 -15.25 -21.11
N ILE A 40 -14.83 -14.42 -21.54
CA ILE A 40 -14.80 -13.89 -22.92
C ILE A 40 -14.00 -14.78 -23.88
N ASP A 41 -13.47 -15.93 -23.43
CA ASP A 41 -12.59 -16.83 -24.20
C ASP A 41 -11.45 -16.10 -24.94
N HIS A 42 -10.80 -15.17 -24.23
CA HIS A 42 -9.68 -14.39 -24.77
C HIS A 42 -8.42 -14.52 -23.90
N PRO A 43 -7.84 -15.74 -23.83
CA PRO A 43 -6.66 -16.01 -23.01
C PRO A 43 -5.46 -15.16 -23.43
N MET A 44 -4.47 -15.05 -22.54
CA MET A 44 -3.24 -14.27 -22.76
C MET A 44 -2.51 -14.55 -24.09
N SER A 45 -2.64 -15.77 -24.62
CA SER A 45 -2.11 -16.12 -25.94
C SER A 45 -2.80 -15.41 -27.12
N LYS A 46 -4.03 -14.91 -26.95
CA LYS A 46 -4.76 -14.19 -28.01
C LYS A 46 -4.59 -12.67 -27.91
N TRP A 47 -3.86 -12.16 -26.92
CA TRP A 47 -3.71 -10.72 -26.69
C TRP A 47 -2.87 -10.06 -27.76
N GLU A 48 -3.23 -8.84 -28.15
CA GLU A 48 -2.43 -8.03 -29.06
C GLU A 48 -1.19 -7.49 -28.35
N ILE A 49 -0.16 -7.14 -29.15
CA ILE A 49 1.12 -6.63 -28.65
C ILE A 49 0.92 -5.42 -27.74
N ALA A 50 -0.03 -4.54 -28.07
CA ALA A 50 -0.32 -3.34 -27.28
C ALA A 50 -0.79 -3.69 -25.85
N THR A 51 -1.70 -4.66 -25.72
CA THR A 51 -2.22 -5.12 -24.41
C THR A 51 -1.16 -5.87 -23.61
N ILE A 52 -0.32 -6.66 -24.27
CA ILE A 52 0.83 -7.33 -23.65
C ILE A 52 1.80 -6.29 -23.07
N GLU A 53 2.16 -5.27 -23.86
CA GLU A 53 3.02 -4.18 -23.40
C GLU A 53 2.41 -3.42 -22.23
N GLU A 54 1.11 -3.12 -22.29
CA GLU A 54 0.39 -2.41 -21.23
C GLU A 54 0.36 -3.22 -19.94
N TYR A 55 0.05 -4.52 -20.00
CA TYR A 55 0.07 -5.42 -18.85
C TYR A 55 1.49 -5.55 -18.25
N PHE A 56 2.53 -5.65 -19.09
CA PHE A 56 3.90 -5.68 -18.61
C PHE A 56 4.34 -4.36 -17.98
N ASN A 57 3.90 -3.22 -18.50
CA ASN A 57 4.17 -1.92 -17.92
C ASN A 57 3.48 -1.77 -16.56
N TYR A 58 2.17 -2.10 -16.50
CA TYR A 58 1.40 -2.12 -15.26
C TYR A 58 2.05 -3.03 -14.19
N SER A 59 2.31 -4.29 -14.52
CA SER A 59 2.84 -5.26 -13.55
C SER A 59 4.24 -4.87 -13.05
N LEU A 60 5.09 -4.31 -13.91
CA LEU A 60 6.40 -3.81 -13.50
C LEU A 60 6.27 -2.65 -12.50
N ASN A 61 5.44 -1.66 -12.85
CA ASN A 61 5.21 -0.50 -11.99
C ASN A 61 4.59 -0.90 -10.64
N LEU A 62 3.67 -1.87 -10.64
CA LEU A 62 3.11 -2.40 -9.41
C LEU A 62 4.18 -3.10 -8.54
N LEU A 63 5.09 -3.87 -9.12
CA LEU A 63 6.20 -4.49 -8.39
C LEU A 63 7.15 -3.43 -7.79
N GLU A 64 7.40 -2.34 -8.49
CA GLU A 64 8.17 -1.22 -7.95
C GLU A 64 7.49 -0.58 -6.74
N LEU A 65 6.16 -0.38 -6.79
CA LEU A 65 5.40 0.13 -5.63
C LEU A 65 5.45 -0.83 -4.45
N LEU A 66 5.32 -2.14 -4.68
CA LEU A 66 5.41 -3.15 -3.62
C LEU A 66 6.82 -3.22 -3.00
N ASN A 67 7.86 -2.96 -3.78
CA ASN A 67 9.22 -2.79 -3.27
C ASN A 67 9.34 -1.53 -2.42
N SER A 68 8.74 -0.40 -2.84
CA SER A 68 8.68 0.81 -2.01
C SER A 68 7.97 0.57 -0.69
N ILE A 69 6.84 -0.14 -0.71
CA ILE A 69 6.10 -0.53 0.51
C ILE A 69 7.00 -1.38 1.42
N SER A 70 7.68 -2.39 0.86
CA SER A 70 8.60 -3.25 1.60
C SER A 70 9.78 -2.47 2.22
N SER A 71 10.30 -1.46 1.52
CA SER A 71 11.34 -0.57 2.03
C SER A 71 10.83 0.23 3.24
N SER A 72 9.65 0.85 3.13
CA SER A 72 9.08 1.64 4.21
C SER A 72 8.68 0.81 5.42
N LEU A 73 8.17 -0.41 5.21
CA LEU A 73 7.97 -1.38 6.29
C LEU A 73 9.28 -1.68 7.02
N SER A 74 10.36 -1.93 6.28
CA SER A 74 11.68 -2.22 6.86
C SER A 74 12.19 -1.05 7.70
N HIS A 75 12.02 0.18 7.22
CA HIS A 75 12.39 1.39 7.96
C HIS A 75 11.59 1.53 9.27
N LEU A 76 10.27 1.36 9.24
CA LEU A 76 9.43 1.40 10.43
C LEU A 76 9.76 0.28 11.43
N CYS A 77 9.99 -0.94 10.93
CA CYS A 77 10.44 -2.05 11.76
C CYS A 77 11.77 -1.73 12.47
N GLN A 78 12.74 -1.14 11.76
CA GLN A 78 14.01 -0.74 12.33
C GLN A 78 13.86 0.37 13.38
N ALA A 79 13.02 1.37 13.11
CA ALA A 79 12.73 2.45 14.06
C ALA A 79 12.08 1.91 15.34
N ARG A 80 11.08 1.03 15.20
CA ARG A 80 10.41 0.35 16.32
C ARG A 80 11.39 -0.47 17.17
N LEU A 81 12.24 -1.28 16.54
CA LEU A 81 13.27 -2.07 17.26
C LEU A 81 14.24 -1.17 18.02
N SER A 82 14.62 -0.03 17.42
CA SER A 82 15.49 0.96 18.06
C SER A 82 14.84 1.57 19.30
N LEU A 83 13.54 1.92 19.21
CA LEU A 83 12.76 2.44 20.34
C LEU A 83 12.55 1.40 21.43
N SER A 84 12.23 0.15 21.07
CA SER A 84 12.07 -0.97 22.01
C SER A 84 13.36 -1.21 22.79
N HIS A 85 14.50 -1.17 22.10
CA HIS A 85 15.80 -1.27 22.73
C HIS A 85 16.09 -0.09 23.66
N ALA A 86 15.81 1.15 23.24
CA ALA A 86 15.97 2.34 24.07
C ALA A 86 15.10 2.27 25.34
N LEU A 87 13.89 1.72 25.23
CA LEU A 87 13.00 1.49 26.36
C LEU A 87 13.56 0.44 27.33
N SER A 88 14.11 -0.67 26.83
CA SER A 88 14.66 -1.75 27.66
C SER A 88 15.86 -1.33 28.52
N ILE A 89 16.62 -0.33 28.08
CA ILE A 89 17.79 0.19 28.80
C ILE A 89 17.45 1.41 29.67
N LEU A 90 16.18 1.83 29.71
CA LEU A 90 15.75 3.01 30.47
C LEU A 90 15.98 2.82 31.99
N GLU A 91 15.72 1.62 32.50
CA GLU A 91 15.93 1.28 33.92
C GLU A 91 17.41 1.16 34.30
N THR A 92 18.25 0.74 33.37
CA THR A 92 19.68 0.47 33.63
C THR A 92 20.59 1.65 33.30
N SER A 93 20.21 2.53 32.37
CA SER A 93 21.01 3.66 31.91
C SER A 93 20.13 4.77 31.31
N SER A 94 19.41 5.49 32.17
CA SER A 94 18.46 6.55 31.78
C SER A 94 19.04 7.61 30.84
N SER A 95 20.27 8.09 31.05
CA SER A 95 20.90 9.08 30.15
C SER A 95 21.13 8.56 28.72
N LEU A 96 21.56 7.31 28.59
CA LEU A 96 21.78 6.64 27.30
C LEU A 96 20.45 6.31 26.60
N ALA A 97 19.43 5.94 27.39
CA ALA A 97 18.08 5.68 26.89
C ALA A 97 17.46 6.95 26.28
N ILE A 98 17.57 8.09 26.97
CA ILE A 98 17.06 9.38 26.50
C ILE A 98 17.74 9.81 25.19
N GLU A 99 19.05 9.60 25.03
CA GLU A 99 19.75 9.90 23.78
C GLU A 99 19.22 9.08 22.58
N ARG A 100 18.73 7.86 22.85
CA ARG A 100 18.28 6.89 21.85
C ARG A 100 16.78 6.91 21.60
N LEU A 101 15.97 7.47 22.50
CA LEU A 101 14.55 7.73 22.33
C LEU A 101 14.34 8.88 21.34
N LYS A 102 14.52 8.57 20.05
CA LYS A 102 14.34 9.50 18.95
C LYS A 102 13.00 9.25 18.26
N PRO A 103 12.27 10.31 17.88
CA PRO A 103 11.06 10.15 17.10
C PRO A 103 11.37 9.49 15.76
N ILE A 104 10.43 8.67 15.31
CA ILE A 104 10.44 8.03 13.99
C ILE A 104 10.42 9.15 12.96
N HIS A 105 11.47 9.19 12.13
CA HIS A 105 11.56 10.14 11.03
C HIS A 105 10.69 9.67 9.87
N ARG A 106 10.08 10.64 9.18
CA ARG A 106 9.38 10.38 7.92
C ARG A 106 10.40 9.94 6.88
N GLU A 107 10.09 8.85 6.19
CA GLU A 107 10.86 8.45 5.02
C GLU A 107 10.36 9.29 3.83
N ASN A 108 11.27 10.01 3.17
CA ASN A 108 10.89 10.73 1.96
C ASN A 108 10.57 9.72 0.88
N PHE A 109 9.33 9.76 0.39
CA PHE A 109 8.97 9.02 -0.81
C PHE A 109 9.89 9.47 -1.94
N ARG A 110 10.71 8.55 -2.45
CA ARG A 110 11.66 8.87 -3.51
C ARG A 110 10.95 8.64 -4.83
N ASN A 111 10.53 9.73 -5.47
CA ASN A 111 9.84 9.78 -6.76
C ASN A 111 10.68 9.10 -7.86
N HIS A 112 10.62 7.78 -7.92
CA HIS A 112 11.10 7.01 -9.06
C HIS A 112 9.98 6.72 -10.06
N PHE A 113 8.75 7.08 -9.71
CA PHE A 113 7.57 6.88 -10.53
C PHE A 113 7.46 7.93 -11.63
N LYS A 114 8.35 7.85 -12.63
CA LYS A 114 8.16 8.56 -13.89
C LYS A 114 7.26 7.72 -14.77
N GLU A 115 5.95 7.87 -14.57
CA GLU A 115 5.02 7.45 -15.61
C GLU A 115 5.36 8.25 -16.86
N GLY A 116 6.00 7.60 -17.83
CA GLY A 116 6.15 8.17 -19.15
C GLY A 116 4.74 8.50 -19.63
N LYS A 117 4.47 9.78 -19.92
CA LYS A 117 3.24 10.21 -20.59
C LYS A 117 3.12 9.40 -21.88
N LYS A 118 2.46 8.25 -21.83
CA LYS A 118 1.85 7.67 -23.01
C LYS A 118 0.53 8.41 -23.13
N GLU A 119 0.53 9.42 -24.00
CA GLU A 119 -0.71 9.76 -24.68
C GLU A 119 -1.30 8.42 -25.12
N THR A 120 -2.45 8.09 -24.54
CA THR A 120 -3.25 6.98 -24.99
C THR A 120 -3.63 7.32 -26.43
N GLU A 121 -2.76 7.00 -27.40
CA GLU A 121 -3.19 6.85 -28.77
C GLU A 121 -4.31 5.82 -28.67
N GLU A 122 -5.55 6.29 -28.85
CA GLU A 122 -6.73 5.45 -28.95
C GLU A 122 -6.57 4.57 -30.19
N ARG A 123 -5.77 3.53 -30.05
CA ARG A 123 -5.73 2.45 -31.01
C ARG A 123 -7.05 1.72 -30.81
N SER A 124 -7.94 1.86 -31.77
CA SER A 124 -9.24 1.23 -31.80
C SER A 124 -9.08 -0.30 -31.81
N CYS A 125 -8.94 -0.89 -30.64
CA CYS A 125 -9.05 -2.32 -30.42
C CYS A 125 -10.50 -2.72 -30.65
N SER A 126 -10.74 -3.85 -31.31
CA SER A 126 -12.10 -4.34 -31.62
C SER A 126 -12.39 -5.64 -30.89
N GLY A 127 -13.66 -5.87 -30.53
CA GLY A 127 -14.10 -7.11 -29.90
C GLY A 127 -13.55 -7.32 -28.49
N ASN A 128 -13.08 -8.53 -28.20
CA ASN A 128 -12.63 -8.93 -26.86
C ASN A 128 -11.33 -8.22 -26.41
N GLU A 129 -10.51 -7.77 -27.36
CA GLU A 129 -9.24 -7.07 -27.06
C GLU A 129 -9.47 -5.76 -26.31
N SER A 130 -10.48 -4.98 -26.72
CA SER A 130 -10.81 -3.73 -26.04
C SER A 130 -11.32 -3.97 -24.62
N VAL A 131 -12.03 -5.08 -24.39
CA VAL A 131 -12.49 -5.48 -23.06
C VAL A 131 -11.31 -5.80 -22.15
N ILE A 132 -10.31 -6.55 -22.64
CA ILE A 132 -9.10 -6.83 -21.86
C ILE A 132 -8.31 -5.55 -21.60
N GLN A 133 -8.09 -4.72 -22.61
CA GLN A 133 -7.36 -3.47 -22.45
C GLN A 133 -7.99 -2.57 -21.39
N GLN A 134 -9.32 -2.41 -21.42
CA GLN A 134 -10.06 -1.67 -20.39
C GLN A 134 -9.92 -2.31 -19.01
N ALA A 135 -9.98 -3.64 -18.93
CA ALA A 135 -9.81 -4.34 -17.67
C ALA A 135 -8.39 -4.14 -17.09
N VAL A 136 -7.33 -4.16 -17.91
CA VAL A 136 -5.96 -3.84 -17.50
C VAL A 136 -5.84 -2.40 -17.00
N ILE A 137 -6.49 -1.43 -17.67
CA ILE A 137 -6.54 -0.03 -17.21
C ILE A 137 -7.18 0.05 -15.82
N VAL A 138 -8.32 -0.62 -15.61
CA VAL A 138 -9.01 -0.65 -14.31
C VAL A 138 -8.12 -1.29 -13.22
N MET A 139 -7.44 -2.40 -13.53
CA MET A 139 -6.50 -3.03 -12.60
C MET A 139 -5.35 -2.09 -12.22
N ARG A 140 -4.78 -1.39 -13.20
CA ARG A 140 -3.72 -0.40 -12.98
C ARG A 140 -4.20 0.73 -12.08
N SER A 141 -5.34 1.31 -12.41
CA SER A 141 -6.00 2.38 -11.66
C SER A 141 -6.19 2.01 -10.18
N ILE A 142 -6.77 0.85 -9.89
CA ILE A 142 -7.01 0.44 -8.51
C ILE A 142 -5.71 0.04 -7.81
N GLY A 143 -4.84 -0.70 -8.51
CA GLY A 143 -3.50 -1.07 -8.01
C GLY A 143 -2.71 0.12 -7.48
N PHE A 144 -2.59 1.16 -8.31
CA PHE A 144 -1.82 2.35 -7.94
C PHE A 144 -2.48 3.12 -6.81
N TRP A 145 -3.81 3.25 -6.86
CA TRP A 145 -4.56 3.95 -5.81
C TRP A 145 -4.40 3.27 -4.44
N VAL A 146 -4.56 1.95 -4.37
CA VAL A 146 -4.36 1.18 -3.13
C VAL A 146 -2.92 1.29 -2.64
N CYS A 147 -1.94 1.12 -3.51
CA CYS A 147 -0.53 1.27 -3.13
C CYS A 147 -0.22 2.68 -2.63
N GLY A 148 -0.79 3.72 -3.25
CA GLY A 148 -0.64 5.11 -2.81
C GLY A 148 -1.15 5.35 -1.40
N ILE A 149 -2.30 4.77 -1.04
CA ILE A 149 -2.86 4.84 0.32
C ILE A 149 -1.91 4.17 1.33
N VAL A 150 -1.46 2.95 1.04
CA VAL A 150 -0.58 2.19 1.93
C VAL A 150 0.75 2.93 2.12
N LEU A 151 1.38 3.36 1.03
CA LEU A 151 2.61 4.13 1.06
C LEU A 151 2.46 5.43 1.85
N SER A 152 1.36 6.15 1.67
CA SER A 152 1.10 7.37 2.43
C SER A 152 1.00 7.12 3.93
N GLY A 153 0.36 6.03 4.34
CA GLY A 153 0.33 5.59 5.72
C GLY A 153 1.74 5.28 6.26
N LEU A 154 2.51 4.46 5.54
CA LEU A 154 3.85 4.02 5.97
C LEU A 154 4.86 5.18 6.02
N CYS A 155 4.84 6.07 5.03
CA CYS A 155 5.74 7.22 4.97
C CYS A 155 5.31 8.36 5.90
N SER A 156 4.09 8.29 6.46
CA SER A 156 3.50 9.38 7.22
C SER A 156 3.43 10.69 6.39
N ASP A 157 3.06 10.55 5.12
CA ASP A 157 3.02 11.62 4.12
C ASP A 157 1.87 11.41 3.13
N VAL A 158 1.19 12.49 2.73
CA VAL A 158 0.11 12.45 1.74
C VAL A 158 0.63 12.43 0.29
N GLU A 159 1.90 12.77 0.06
CA GLU A 159 2.48 12.87 -1.28
C GLU A 159 2.32 11.59 -2.14
N PRO A 160 2.61 10.37 -1.64
CA PRO A 160 2.44 9.14 -2.42
C PRO A 160 1.01 8.95 -2.95
N TYR A 161 0.00 9.17 -2.10
CA TYR A 161 -1.40 9.15 -2.50
C TYR A 161 -1.72 10.20 -3.58
N MET A 162 -1.22 11.42 -3.42
CA MET A 162 -1.46 12.52 -4.36
C MET A 162 -0.79 12.29 -5.72
N GLU A 163 0.34 11.59 -5.76
CA GLU A 163 1.00 11.20 -7.01
C GLU A 163 0.24 10.05 -7.69
N MET A 164 -0.07 8.99 -6.95
CA MET A 164 -0.75 7.81 -7.50
C MET A 164 -2.18 8.10 -7.95
N SER A 165 -2.90 9.01 -7.27
CA SER A 165 -4.24 9.45 -7.70
C SER A 165 -4.24 10.20 -9.03
N LYS A 166 -3.13 10.87 -9.39
CA LYS A 166 -2.97 11.48 -10.73
C LYS A 166 -2.74 10.41 -11.80
N SER A 167 -1.92 9.42 -11.49
CA SER A 167 -1.60 8.29 -12.38
C SER A 167 -2.76 7.31 -12.58
N ALA A 168 -3.66 7.19 -11.60
CA ALA A 168 -4.81 6.30 -11.67
C ALA A 168 -5.90 6.74 -12.68
N GLY A 169 -5.77 7.93 -13.29
CA GLY A 169 -6.67 8.45 -14.34
C GLY A 169 -8.06 8.87 -13.84
N GLU A 170 -8.88 9.43 -14.76
CA GLU A 170 -10.24 9.92 -14.46
C GLU A 170 -11.19 8.83 -13.90
N PHE A 171 -10.89 7.56 -14.15
CA PHE A 171 -11.70 6.42 -13.70
C PHE A 171 -11.77 6.33 -12.16
N VAL A 172 -10.66 6.51 -11.45
CA VAL A 172 -10.62 6.51 -9.98
C VAL A 172 -11.16 7.82 -9.42
N ASN A 173 -10.90 8.93 -10.11
CA ASN A 173 -11.39 10.25 -9.73
C ASN A 173 -12.91 10.42 -9.85
N SER A 174 -13.62 9.52 -10.55
CA SER A 174 -15.08 9.55 -10.67
C SER A 174 -15.80 8.49 -9.81
N LEU A 175 -15.19 7.31 -9.61
CA LEU A 175 -15.78 6.21 -8.82
C LEU A 175 -15.41 6.22 -7.34
N LEU A 176 -14.21 6.69 -6.97
CA LEU A 176 -13.66 6.54 -5.61
C LEU A 176 -13.39 7.88 -4.91
N SER A 177 -13.40 9.00 -5.63
CA SER A 177 -13.03 10.32 -5.09
C SER A 177 -14.02 10.89 -4.08
N SER A 178 -15.33 10.64 -4.20
CA SER A 178 -16.31 11.28 -3.31
C SER A 178 -16.50 10.55 -1.98
N ILE A 179 -16.25 9.24 -1.94
CA ILE A 179 -16.48 8.41 -0.73
C ILE A 179 -15.17 8.15 0.02
N VAL A 180 -14.03 8.14 -0.67
CA VAL A 180 -12.79 7.64 -0.09
C VAL A 180 -11.75 8.73 0.19
N CYS A 181 -11.73 9.83 -0.59
CA CYS A 181 -10.80 10.94 -0.33
C CYS A 181 -11.01 11.58 1.04
N GLU A 182 -12.26 11.81 1.43
CA GLU A 182 -12.53 12.54 2.69
C GLU A 182 -12.23 11.67 3.90
N GLU A 183 -12.49 10.36 3.84
CA GLU A 183 -12.36 9.48 5.00
C GLU A 183 -10.97 8.85 5.16
N ILE A 184 -10.20 8.64 4.08
CA ILE A 184 -8.80 8.20 4.14
C ILE A 184 -7.87 9.33 4.57
N VAL A 185 -8.10 10.56 4.09
CA VAL A 185 -7.38 11.75 4.58
C VAL A 185 -7.68 12.00 6.07
N VAL A 186 -8.86 11.59 6.56
CA VAL A 186 -9.27 11.79 7.95
C VAL A 186 -8.85 10.65 8.89
N LYS A 187 -8.72 9.40 8.42
CA LYS A 187 -8.49 8.23 9.31
C LYS A 187 -7.05 7.71 9.38
N ASN A 188 -6.12 8.15 8.53
CA ASN A 188 -4.65 8.11 8.73
C ASN A 188 -4.01 6.86 9.41
N GLY A 189 -4.55 5.65 9.37
CA GLY A 189 -4.18 4.51 10.23
C GLY A 189 -2.70 4.44 10.69
N VAL A 190 -1.79 4.03 9.80
CA VAL A 190 -0.35 3.93 10.14
C VAL A 190 0.27 5.29 10.49
N LEU A 191 -0.11 6.37 9.79
CA LEU A 191 0.39 7.72 10.03
C LEU A 191 0.01 8.20 11.44
N LYS A 192 -1.21 7.91 11.87
CA LYS A 192 -1.71 8.19 13.21
C LYS A 192 -0.92 7.39 14.25
N GLU A 193 -0.61 6.12 14.00
CA GLU A 193 0.12 5.33 15.00
C GLU A 193 1.57 5.77 15.14
N VAL A 194 2.21 6.22 14.05
CA VAL A 194 3.54 6.84 14.07
C VAL A 194 3.51 8.18 14.82
N GLU A 195 2.48 9.01 14.62
CA GLU A 195 2.29 10.26 15.37
C GLU A 195 2.08 10.00 16.87
N GLU A 196 1.26 9.01 17.22
CA GLU A 196 0.99 8.63 18.61
C GLU A 196 2.24 8.05 19.29
N ILE A 197 3.05 7.24 18.59
CA ILE A 197 4.36 6.78 19.07
C ILE A 197 5.30 7.96 19.31
N ASN A 198 5.40 8.89 18.36
CA ASN A 198 6.25 10.07 18.50
C ASN A 198 5.81 10.95 19.69
N GLY A 199 4.51 11.08 19.93
CA GLY A 199 3.95 11.72 21.12
C GLY A 199 4.33 11.00 22.41
N ALA A 200 4.20 9.67 22.44
CA ALA A 200 4.58 8.85 23.59
C ALA A 200 6.09 8.95 23.90
N VAL A 201 6.94 8.96 22.87
CA VAL A 201 8.39 9.20 23.00
C VAL A 201 8.66 10.57 23.63
N ALA A 202 8.03 11.63 23.14
CA ALA A 202 8.20 12.98 23.69
C ALA A 202 7.75 13.07 25.16
N HIS A 203 6.62 12.45 25.49
CA HIS A 203 6.11 12.39 26.87
C HIS A 203 7.08 11.63 27.79
N LEU A 204 7.63 10.50 27.34
CA LEU A 204 8.59 9.71 28.10
C LEU A 204 9.89 10.48 28.35
N VAL A 205 10.42 11.17 27.32
CA VAL A 205 11.62 12.02 27.45
C VAL A 205 11.39 13.16 28.44
N ALA A 206 10.22 13.81 28.39
CA ALA A 206 9.87 14.86 29.33
C ALA A 206 9.71 14.34 30.77
N ALA A 207 9.07 13.19 30.94
CA ALA A 207 8.86 12.55 32.24
C ALA A 207 10.18 12.07 32.86
N ALA A 208 11.15 11.63 32.06
CA ALA A 208 12.47 11.23 32.54
C ALA A 208 13.32 12.42 33.03
N GLY A 209 13.03 13.64 32.56
CA GLY A 209 13.66 14.88 33.03
C GLY A 209 13.04 15.47 34.31
N ALA A 210 11.80 15.11 34.62
CA ALA A 210 11.10 15.52 35.84
C ALA A 210 11.23 14.42 36.92
N ALA A 211 11.62 14.78 38.15
CA ALA A 211 11.95 13.84 39.23
C ALA A 211 10.75 13.01 39.82
N THR A 212 9.74 12.69 39.01
CA THR A 212 8.51 11.99 39.39
C THR A 212 8.49 10.56 38.82
N GLY A 213 8.82 9.58 39.66
CA GLY A 213 8.98 8.16 39.25
C GLY A 213 7.72 7.46 38.72
N GLU A 214 6.51 7.85 39.15
CA GLU A 214 5.25 7.25 38.65
C GLU A 214 4.90 7.70 37.23
N SER A 215 5.22 8.95 36.87
CA SER A 215 4.93 9.51 35.55
C SER A 215 5.75 8.83 34.44
N GLY A 216 7.03 8.52 34.71
CA GLY A 216 7.91 7.81 33.79
C GLY A 216 7.49 6.36 33.53
N SER A 217 7.05 5.64 34.57
CA SER A 217 6.60 4.25 34.44
C SER A 217 5.34 4.13 33.57
N ASN A 218 4.38 5.04 33.74
CA ASN A 218 3.18 5.05 32.93
C ASN A 218 3.47 5.42 31.46
N ALA A 219 4.36 6.40 31.22
CA ALA A 219 4.78 6.78 29.88
C ALA A 219 5.53 5.65 29.16
N ALA A 220 6.37 4.89 29.88
CA ALA A 220 7.09 3.74 29.35
C ALA A 220 6.14 2.62 28.91
N LYS A 221 5.16 2.28 29.74
CA LYS A 221 4.13 1.27 29.41
C LYS A 221 3.26 1.66 28.23
N GLU A 222 2.93 2.95 28.12
CA GLU A 222 2.17 3.46 26.96
C GLU A 222 3.00 3.34 25.67
N LEU A 223 4.29 3.70 25.70
CA LEU A 223 5.16 3.51 24.55
C LEU A 223 5.29 2.02 24.17
N GLU A 224 5.47 1.13 25.16
CA GLU A 224 5.52 -0.33 24.94
C GLU A 224 4.27 -0.85 24.23
N ARG A 225 3.08 -0.51 24.75
CA ARG A 225 1.80 -0.87 24.15
C ARG A 225 1.68 -0.42 22.69
N ARG A 226 2.10 0.81 22.40
CA ARG A 226 2.08 1.38 21.04
C ARG A 226 3.04 0.67 20.09
N LEU A 227 4.23 0.30 20.59
CA LEU A 227 5.22 -0.47 19.81
C LEU A 227 4.73 -1.88 19.48
N GLU A 228 3.93 -2.50 20.34
CA GLU A 228 3.27 -3.79 20.06
C GLU A 228 2.13 -3.66 19.04
N GLU A 229 1.34 -2.59 19.11
CA GLU A 229 0.25 -2.31 18.17
C GLU A 229 0.77 -2.10 16.76
N ILE A 230 1.80 -1.26 16.60
CA ILE A 230 2.40 -1.03 15.28
C ILE A 230 3.11 -2.29 14.76
N GLU A 231 3.69 -3.14 15.61
CA GLU A 231 4.29 -4.41 15.17
C GLU A 231 3.27 -5.32 14.49
N LYS A 232 2.09 -5.50 15.10
CA LYS A 232 1.02 -6.33 14.53
C LYS A 232 0.56 -5.77 13.19
N LEU A 233 0.40 -4.44 13.09
CA LEU A 233 0.03 -3.78 11.86
C LEU A 233 1.08 -3.98 10.75
N LEU A 234 2.36 -3.79 11.07
CA LEU A 234 3.47 -3.99 10.12
C LEU A 234 3.58 -5.45 9.67
N GLU A 235 3.32 -6.42 10.55
CA GLU A 235 3.33 -7.84 10.20
C GLU A 235 2.22 -8.19 9.20
N VAL A 236 1.01 -7.68 9.41
CA VAL A 236 -0.12 -7.88 8.49
C VAL A 236 0.21 -7.28 7.12
N VAL A 237 0.58 -6.00 7.08
CA VAL A 237 0.92 -5.32 5.81
C VAL A 237 2.07 -6.03 5.10
N GLY A 238 3.11 -6.45 5.83
CA GLY A 238 4.25 -7.18 5.25
C GLY A 238 3.88 -8.52 4.64
N LYS A 239 2.99 -9.30 5.28
CA LYS A 239 2.49 -10.56 4.71
C LYS A 239 1.72 -10.32 3.42
N ASP A 240 0.83 -9.35 3.43
CA ASP A 240 0.00 -9.00 2.27
C ASP A 240 0.86 -8.49 1.10
N THR A 241 1.87 -7.66 1.39
CA THR A 241 2.80 -7.16 0.35
C THR A 241 3.58 -8.28 -0.30
N ASN A 242 4.10 -9.22 0.49
CA ASN A 242 4.82 -10.39 -0.04
C ASN A 242 3.92 -11.31 -0.86
N HIS A 243 2.68 -11.54 -0.40
CA HIS A 243 1.71 -12.34 -1.13
C HIS A 243 1.40 -11.72 -2.49
N LEU A 244 1.05 -10.43 -2.50
CA LEU A 244 0.72 -9.70 -3.73
C LEU A 244 1.92 -9.61 -4.68
N PHE A 245 3.12 -9.39 -4.17
CA PHE A 245 4.34 -9.39 -4.98
C PHE A 245 4.51 -10.73 -5.72
N SER A 246 4.24 -11.84 -5.01
CA SER A 246 4.30 -13.18 -5.58
C SER A 246 3.22 -13.41 -6.65
N GLU A 247 1.98 -12.95 -6.41
CA GLU A 247 0.89 -13.06 -7.39
C GLU A 247 1.18 -12.27 -8.69
N VAL A 248 1.65 -11.03 -8.56
CA VAL A 248 1.98 -10.18 -9.73
C VAL A 248 3.13 -10.79 -10.53
N LEU A 249 4.15 -11.33 -9.86
CA LEU A 249 5.22 -12.08 -10.52
C LEU A 249 4.72 -13.34 -11.22
N ALA A 250 3.80 -14.09 -10.59
CA ALA A 250 3.24 -15.30 -11.18
C ALA A 250 2.48 -14.98 -12.48
N GLY A 251 1.58 -13.99 -12.46
CA GLY A 251 0.84 -13.57 -13.66
C GLY A 251 1.75 -13.05 -14.78
N ARG A 252 2.81 -12.32 -14.42
CA ARG A 252 3.83 -11.88 -15.38
C ARG A 252 4.58 -13.05 -16.04
N ASN A 253 4.96 -14.04 -15.24
CA ASN A 253 5.66 -15.23 -15.73
C ASN A 253 4.76 -16.09 -16.62
N GLU A 254 3.49 -16.23 -16.27
CA GLU A 254 2.49 -16.94 -17.09
C GLU A 254 2.38 -16.31 -18.48
N LEU A 255 2.26 -14.97 -18.57
CA LEU A 255 2.24 -14.27 -19.86
C LEU A 255 3.53 -14.48 -20.65
N LEU A 256 4.71 -14.41 -20.00
CA LEU A 256 5.99 -14.67 -20.65
C LEU A 256 6.09 -16.09 -21.21
N ASP A 257 5.58 -17.08 -20.49
CA ASP A 257 5.60 -18.47 -20.91
C ASP A 257 4.65 -18.72 -22.10
N CYS A 258 3.47 -18.09 -22.12
CA CYS A 258 2.60 -18.08 -23.30
C CYS A 258 3.34 -17.56 -24.55
N LEU A 259 4.04 -16.42 -24.42
CA LEU A 259 4.77 -15.81 -25.54
C LEU A 259 5.94 -16.66 -26.03
N ARG A 260 6.59 -17.43 -25.13
CA ARG A 260 7.66 -18.37 -25.50
C ARG A 260 7.12 -19.55 -26.28
N GLN A 261 5.97 -20.10 -25.86
CA GLN A 261 5.33 -21.23 -26.53
C GLN A 261 4.82 -20.88 -27.93
N GLN A 262 4.43 -19.64 -28.18
CA GLN A 262 3.99 -19.17 -29.49
C GLN A 262 5.09 -18.99 -30.53
N LYS A 263 6.36 -18.94 -30.11
CA LYS A 263 7.51 -18.80 -31.01
C LYS A 263 8.11 -20.14 -31.46
N GLN A 264 7.56 -21.26 -31.00
CA GLN A 264 7.92 -22.63 -31.41
C GLN A 264 6.89 -23.17 -32.40
#